data_AF-A0A9D5STI5-F1
#
_entry.id   AF-A0A9D5STI5-F1
#
_cell.length_a   1.000
_cell.length_b   1.000
_cell.length_c   1.000
_cell.angle_alpha   90.00
_cell.angle_beta   90.00
_cell.angle_gamma   90.00
#
_symmetry.space_group_name_H-M   'P 1'
#
loop_
_entity.id
_entity.type
_entity.pdbx_description
1 polymer ?
#
loop_
_entity_poly.entity_id
_entity_poly.type
_entity_poly.pdbx_seq_one_letter_code
_entity_poly.pdbx_strand_id
1 'polypeptide(L)'
;MVSFRANPFKTVSLLSDRFRKGAQAVNIRLRLQEYCREKWNKLKEKAKADPLKTAVAVVLACLMLAAVVLTLYATFNSGAVETCALTECGRLTGGAALLPDGKRLVLTLPEEKRQAVVGERFICKPTFSPSDYAGSVRWTSSDSTVAQVDAEGLVTVCGEGNTLIIARSGGAWASMELTVSGTIASLAEGAIKQLAESTEPQDALKAARAAAARMALCTEQDDCRRQTLLCEITAFADGAGSEEALAAAVKETNADADRCFAAAMVCRSLHELSMPDTAALLTFTGDVTLCRCNEDGGKRRFPYIYQRSDSVTYPFDRIRALFACDTATVVNFEGTLTERTEHRDKAFYFRGDPSYAKILPLSSIEIANLENNHADDYFAEGRADTEKHLQAAGVSCLSQSSPLTIPAGEDGSVTLLAMQSIGGEQPSAEIIEQWVKQVAAAKGKDTAVVVNLHWGRESHSQPEQWQRETARRLIDAGAALVVGHHPHVLQPSEQYGGGYICYSLGNLAFGGNASVSSPQTMLLRVRFGRGEDGAMRVLSVSEVPCLTTSTGSSVNNYQPMPAAPFD
;
A
#
# COMPACT_ATOMS: atom_id res chain seq x y z
N MET A 1 -54.75 35.31 0.82
CA MET A 1 -54.72 35.04 -0.64
C MET A 1 -53.82 36.07 -1.30
N VAL A 2 -52.59 35.70 -1.65
CA VAL A 2 -51.76 36.47 -2.59
C VAL A 2 -51.61 35.57 -3.81
N SER A 3 -52.21 35.94 -4.94
CA SER A 3 -52.17 35.13 -6.15
C SER A 3 -50.78 35.21 -6.78
N PHE A 4 -50.01 34.13 -6.70
CA PHE A 4 -48.80 33.96 -7.51
C PHE A 4 -49.18 33.66 -8.96
N ARG A 5 -49.46 34.71 -9.74
CA ARG A 5 -49.54 34.68 -11.21
C ARG A 5 -48.24 35.18 -11.85
N ALA A 6 -47.09 34.78 -11.32
CA ALA A 6 -45.83 34.91 -12.02
C ALA A 6 -45.40 33.51 -12.48
N ASN A 7 -45.73 33.16 -13.72
CA ASN A 7 -45.23 31.96 -14.34
C ASN A 7 -43.75 32.21 -14.75
N PRO A 8 -42.74 31.61 -14.10
CA PRO A 8 -41.34 31.85 -14.41
C PRO A 8 -40.97 31.50 -15.86
N PHE A 9 -41.77 30.67 -16.54
CA PHE A 9 -41.60 30.37 -17.96
C PHE A 9 -41.88 31.58 -18.88
N LYS A 10 -42.74 32.53 -18.47
CA LYS A 10 -42.98 33.77 -19.24
C LYS A 10 -41.79 34.73 -19.18
N THR A 11 -41.10 34.81 -18.04
CA THR A 11 -39.90 35.64 -17.86
C THR A 11 -38.72 35.09 -18.67
N VAL A 12 -38.56 33.77 -18.71
CA VAL A 12 -37.55 33.10 -19.56
C VAL A 12 -37.87 33.27 -21.05
N SER A 13 -39.15 33.27 -21.44
CA SER A 13 -39.57 33.51 -22.83
C SER A 13 -39.26 34.94 -23.31
N LEU A 14 -39.50 35.95 -22.48
CA LEU A 14 -39.24 37.36 -22.78
C LEU A 14 -37.74 37.68 -22.89
N LEU A 15 -36.90 37.02 -22.08
CA LEU A 15 -35.44 37.10 -22.24
C LEU A 15 -34.96 36.37 -23.50
N SER A 16 -35.67 35.34 -23.97
CA SER A 16 -35.27 34.50 -25.11
C SER A 16 -35.41 35.17 -26.49
N ASP A 17 -36.30 36.16 -26.66
CA ASP A 17 -36.49 36.82 -27.96
C ASP A 17 -35.29 37.67 -28.39
N ARG A 18 -34.38 38.02 -27.46
CA ARG A 18 -33.10 38.68 -27.77
C ARG A 18 -31.97 37.73 -28.21
N PHE A 19 -32.12 36.41 -28.08
CA PHE A 19 -31.08 35.40 -28.39
C PHE A 19 -31.11 34.86 -29.83
N ARG A 20 -31.74 35.56 -30.78
CA ARG A 20 -32.13 35.03 -32.11
C ARG A 20 -31.02 34.72 -33.13
N LYS A 21 -29.75 34.59 -32.75
CA LYS A 21 -28.66 34.25 -33.70
C LYS A 21 -27.82 33.06 -33.21
N GLY A 22 -28.09 31.88 -33.78
CA GLY A 22 -27.21 30.69 -33.72
C GLY A 22 -27.95 29.40 -33.34
N ALA A 23 -27.84 28.36 -34.19
CA ALA A 23 -28.49 27.06 -33.99
C ALA A 23 -28.08 26.34 -32.67
N GLN A 24 -26.90 26.65 -32.11
CA GLN A 24 -26.44 26.10 -30.82
C GLN A 24 -27.10 26.74 -29.59
N ALA A 25 -27.56 28.00 -29.66
CA ALA A 25 -28.28 28.66 -28.58
C ALA A 25 -29.66 28.02 -28.32
N VAL A 26 -30.24 27.40 -29.35
CA VAL A 26 -31.54 26.70 -29.27
C VAL A 26 -31.44 25.38 -28.51
N ASN A 27 -30.30 24.66 -28.58
CA ASN A 27 -30.12 23.36 -27.94
C ASN A 27 -29.83 23.51 -26.43
N ILE A 28 -29.00 24.51 -26.07
CA ILE A 28 -28.77 24.92 -24.66
C ILE A 28 -30.09 25.37 -24.01
N ARG A 29 -30.91 26.13 -24.75
CA ARG A 29 -32.24 26.58 -24.31
C ARG A 29 -33.17 25.42 -23.97
N LEU A 30 -33.27 24.41 -24.83
CA LEU A 30 -34.18 23.28 -24.64
C LEU A 30 -33.75 22.41 -23.44
N ARG A 31 -32.45 22.15 -23.29
CA ARG A 31 -31.94 21.30 -22.20
C ARG A 31 -31.95 21.99 -20.83
N LEU A 32 -31.71 23.29 -20.75
CA LEU A 32 -31.91 24.05 -19.51
C LEU A 32 -33.39 24.08 -19.08
N GLN A 33 -34.30 24.17 -20.05
CA GLN A 33 -35.74 24.10 -19.77
C GLN A 33 -36.15 22.72 -19.25
N GLU A 34 -35.56 21.63 -19.76
CA GLU A 34 -35.80 20.26 -19.25
C GLU A 34 -35.20 20.04 -17.86
N TYR A 35 -33.95 20.44 -17.62
CA TYR A 35 -33.31 20.33 -16.30
C TYR A 35 -34.08 21.10 -15.23
N CYS A 36 -34.51 22.33 -15.55
CA CYS A 36 -35.33 23.13 -14.64
C CYS A 36 -36.70 22.47 -14.41
N ARG A 37 -37.31 21.87 -15.43
CA ARG A 37 -38.59 21.16 -15.33
C ARG A 37 -38.47 19.92 -14.45
N GLU A 38 -37.38 19.16 -14.57
CA GLU A 38 -37.15 17.94 -13.80
C GLU A 38 -36.86 18.25 -12.31
N LYS A 39 -36.00 19.24 -12.04
CA LYS A 39 -35.75 19.73 -10.67
C LYS A 39 -37.01 20.32 -10.04
N TRP A 40 -37.81 21.06 -10.81
CA TRP A 40 -39.10 21.59 -10.36
C TRP A 40 -40.10 20.49 -10.00
N ASN A 41 -40.19 19.43 -10.81
CA ASN A 41 -41.08 18.30 -10.53
C ASN A 41 -40.64 17.54 -9.27
N LYS A 42 -39.33 17.31 -9.08
CA LYS A 42 -38.77 16.71 -7.85
C LYS A 42 -38.99 17.58 -6.60
N LEU A 43 -38.93 18.91 -6.74
CA LEU A 43 -39.27 19.85 -5.67
C LEU A 43 -40.77 19.86 -5.36
N LYS A 44 -41.64 19.73 -6.37
CA LYS A 44 -43.10 19.61 -6.23
C LYS A 44 -43.51 18.35 -5.47
N GLU A 45 -42.82 17.23 -5.68
CA GLU A 45 -43.07 16.01 -4.92
C GLU A 45 -42.66 16.14 -3.45
N LYS A 46 -41.50 16.75 -3.17
CA LYS A 46 -41.06 17.06 -1.80
C LYS A 46 -41.95 18.09 -1.09
N ALA A 47 -42.61 18.97 -1.85
CA ALA A 47 -43.53 19.99 -1.33
C ALA A 47 -44.77 19.45 -0.62
N LYS A 48 -45.14 18.18 -0.87
CA LYS A 48 -46.29 17.53 -0.22
C LYS A 48 -46.04 17.19 1.26
N ALA A 49 -44.79 17.22 1.73
CA ALA A 49 -44.42 16.79 3.10
C ALA A 49 -44.26 17.94 4.11
N ASP A 50 -43.89 19.15 3.68
CA ASP A 50 -43.80 20.35 4.54
C ASP A 50 -43.84 21.64 3.68
N PRO A 51 -44.95 22.41 3.70
CA PRO A 51 -45.15 23.56 2.82
C PRO A 51 -44.17 24.72 3.08
N LEU A 52 -43.72 24.92 4.33
CA LEU A 52 -42.95 26.11 4.71
C LEU A 52 -41.47 25.95 4.34
N LYS A 53 -40.88 24.79 4.60
CA LYS A 53 -39.50 24.45 4.17
C LYS A 53 -39.38 24.43 2.65
N THR A 54 -40.45 24.04 1.96
CA THR A 54 -40.47 23.99 0.50
C THR A 54 -40.55 25.38 -0.12
N ALA A 55 -41.29 26.32 0.48
CA ALA A 55 -41.29 27.71 0.02
C ALA A 55 -39.90 28.35 0.11
N VAL A 56 -39.17 28.10 1.21
CA VAL A 56 -37.78 28.58 1.38
C VAL A 56 -36.83 27.90 0.39
N ALA A 57 -36.94 26.58 0.20
CA ALA A 57 -36.13 25.84 -0.77
C ALA A 57 -36.39 26.29 -2.22
N VAL A 58 -37.64 26.61 -2.57
CA VAL A 58 -38.01 27.15 -3.89
C VAL A 58 -37.45 28.55 -4.10
N VAL A 59 -37.51 29.42 -3.09
CA VAL A 59 -36.91 30.77 -3.17
C VAL A 59 -35.39 30.67 -3.33
N LEU A 60 -34.73 29.82 -2.55
CA LEU A 60 -33.28 29.58 -2.67
C LEU A 60 -32.90 28.96 -4.02
N ALA A 61 -33.69 28.02 -4.54
CA ALA A 61 -33.46 27.44 -5.86
C ALA A 61 -33.64 28.48 -6.98
N CYS A 62 -34.66 29.34 -6.90
CA CYS A 62 -34.88 30.43 -7.84
C CYS A 62 -33.76 31.49 -7.77
N LEU A 63 -33.25 31.80 -6.58
CA LEU A 63 -32.11 32.71 -6.41
C LEU A 63 -30.80 32.11 -6.93
N MET A 64 -30.55 30.82 -6.71
CA MET A 64 -29.41 30.10 -7.29
C MET A 64 -29.52 30.05 -8.82
N LEU A 65 -30.71 29.80 -9.36
CA LEU A 65 -30.93 29.80 -10.81
C LEU A 65 -30.73 31.20 -11.40
N ALA A 66 -31.22 32.24 -10.73
CA ALA A 66 -31.01 33.63 -11.13
C ALA A 66 -29.53 34.01 -11.08
N ALA A 67 -28.80 33.58 -10.05
CA ALA A 67 -27.36 33.77 -9.95
C ALA A 67 -26.61 33.07 -11.10
N VAL A 68 -26.93 31.81 -11.40
CA VAL A 68 -26.33 31.08 -12.54
C VAL A 68 -26.63 31.77 -13.87
N VAL A 69 -27.86 32.25 -14.07
CA VAL A 69 -28.24 32.99 -15.28
C VAL A 69 -27.53 34.35 -15.37
N LEU A 70 -27.38 35.07 -14.25
CA LEU A 70 -26.61 36.32 -14.19
C LEU A 70 -25.12 36.10 -14.41
N THR A 71 -24.55 35.03 -13.86
CA THR A 71 -23.15 34.64 -14.10
C THR A 71 -22.95 34.31 -15.58
N LEU A 72 -23.82 33.47 -16.16
CA LEU A 72 -23.78 33.17 -17.59
C LEU A 72 -23.96 34.43 -18.45
N TYR A 73 -24.86 35.35 -18.08
CA TYR A 73 -25.06 36.62 -18.78
C TYR A 73 -23.84 37.55 -18.69
N ALA A 74 -23.18 37.62 -17.53
CA ALA A 74 -21.95 38.37 -17.33
C ALA A 74 -20.77 37.76 -18.12
N THR A 75 -20.68 36.43 -18.17
CA THR A 75 -19.66 35.69 -18.95
C THR A 75 -19.88 35.82 -20.46
N PHE A 76 -21.14 35.88 -20.92
CA PHE A 76 -21.44 36.09 -22.35
C PHE A 76 -21.20 37.53 -22.83
N ASN A 77 -21.45 38.55 -21.97
CA ASN A 77 -21.26 39.96 -22.34
C ASN A 77 -19.82 40.47 -22.20
N SER A 78 -18.93 39.75 -21.49
CA SER A 78 -17.51 40.08 -21.41
C SER A 78 -16.69 39.65 -22.62
N GLY A 79 -17.31 39.03 -23.64
CA GLY A 79 -16.63 38.54 -24.84
C GLY A 79 -15.81 37.25 -24.62
N ALA A 80 -15.83 36.68 -23.41
CA ALA A 80 -15.11 35.46 -23.06
C ALA A 80 -15.99 34.22 -23.25
N VAL A 81 -16.39 33.90 -24.48
CA VAL A 81 -17.00 32.59 -24.76
C VAL A 81 -15.89 31.61 -25.13
N GLU A 82 -15.27 31.05 -24.09
CA GLU A 82 -14.44 29.85 -24.15
C GLU A 82 -15.32 28.64 -24.49
N THR A 83 -14.98 27.92 -25.54
CA THR A 83 -15.70 26.69 -25.93
C THR A 83 -15.43 25.59 -24.91
N CYS A 84 -16.44 25.27 -24.09
CA CYS A 84 -16.44 24.16 -23.15
C CYS A 84 -16.75 22.82 -23.85
N ALA A 85 -15.98 21.76 -23.55
CA ALA A 85 -16.36 20.40 -23.96
C ALA A 85 -17.20 19.75 -22.84
N LEU A 86 -18.38 19.24 -23.19
CA LEU A 86 -19.27 18.49 -22.30
C LEU A 86 -19.16 17.01 -22.64
N THR A 87 -18.94 16.14 -21.64
CA THR A 87 -19.07 14.69 -21.80
C THR A 87 -20.52 14.23 -21.65
N GLU A 88 -20.81 12.98 -22.01
CA GLU A 88 -22.16 12.36 -22.01
C GLU A 88 -22.90 12.48 -20.65
N CYS A 89 -22.16 12.70 -19.57
CA CYS A 89 -22.68 12.82 -18.19
C CYS A 89 -23.00 14.27 -17.76
N GLY A 90 -22.77 15.28 -18.62
CA GLY A 90 -23.08 16.69 -18.33
C GLY A 90 -22.11 17.40 -17.39
N ARG A 91 -20.88 16.88 -17.19
CA ARG A 91 -19.80 17.56 -16.43
C ARG A 91 -18.74 18.12 -17.40
N LEU A 92 -18.14 19.25 -17.02
CA LEU A 92 -17.06 19.90 -17.76
C LEU A 92 -15.73 19.20 -17.41
N THR A 93 -15.05 18.60 -18.39
CA THR A 93 -13.73 17.93 -18.21
C THR A 93 -12.55 18.72 -18.77
N GLY A 94 -12.84 19.79 -19.52
CA GLY A 94 -11.84 20.72 -20.03
C GLY A 94 -12.45 21.91 -20.79
N GLY A 95 -11.63 22.94 -20.98
CA GLY A 95 -11.97 24.15 -21.71
C GLY A 95 -10.87 24.51 -22.71
N ALA A 96 -11.27 24.90 -23.92
CA ALA A 96 -10.35 25.38 -24.94
C ALA A 96 -10.35 26.91 -25.00
N ALA A 97 -9.19 27.50 -25.30
CA ALA A 97 -9.00 28.93 -25.42
C ALA A 97 -8.61 29.35 -26.83
N LEU A 98 -8.79 30.63 -27.15
CA LEU A 98 -8.29 31.25 -28.37
C LEU A 98 -7.00 31.99 -28.06
N LEU A 99 -5.94 31.65 -28.79
CA LEU A 99 -4.67 32.36 -28.74
C LEU A 99 -4.78 33.71 -29.48
N PRO A 100 -3.89 34.68 -29.21
CA PRO A 100 -3.88 35.97 -29.89
C PRO A 100 -3.73 35.88 -31.42
N ASP A 101 -3.17 34.79 -31.94
CA ASP A 101 -3.03 34.50 -33.38
C ASP A 101 -4.29 33.85 -33.99
N GLY A 102 -5.36 33.70 -33.21
CA GLY A 102 -6.63 33.11 -33.62
C GLY A 102 -6.66 31.58 -33.61
N LYS A 103 -5.56 30.90 -33.24
CA LYS A 103 -5.56 29.44 -33.10
C LYS A 103 -6.29 28.99 -31.85
N ARG A 104 -6.97 27.85 -31.95
CA ARG A 104 -7.63 27.19 -30.81
C ARG A 104 -6.60 26.37 -30.03
N LEU A 105 -6.37 26.74 -28.77
CA LEU A 105 -5.56 25.98 -27.81
C LEU A 105 -6.45 24.97 -27.08
N VAL A 106 -6.05 23.70 -27.13
CA VAL A 106 -6.65 22.61 -26.38
C VAL A 106 -5.57 21.98 -25.51
N LEU A 107 -5.87 21.85 -24.21
CA LEU A 107 -5.07 21.13 -23.23
C LEU A 107 -5.77 19.81 -22.95
N THR A 108 -5.03 18.70 -22.92
CA THR A 108 -5.60 17.37 -22.62
C THR A 108 -4.71 16.66 -21.61
N LEU A 109 -5.31 15.95 -20.67
CA LEU A 109 -4.60 15.04 -19.76
C LEU A 109 -4.66 13.60 -20.29
N PRO A 110 -3.75 12.70 -19.87
CA PRO A 110 -3.69 11.34 -20.40
C PRO A 110 -4.99 10.56 -20.18
N GLU A 111 -5.68 10.84 -19.08
CA GLU A 111 -6.86 10.12 -18.62
C GLU A 111 -7.90 11.11 -18.06
N GLU A 112 -9.20 10.84 -18.27
CA GLU A 112 -10.28 11.62 -17.67
C GLU A 112 -10.58 11.18 -16.23
N LYS A 113 -10.31 9.91 -15.91
CA LYS A 113 -10.53 9.31 -14.60
C LYS A 113 -9.40 8.34 -14.27
N ARG A 114 -8.94 8.37 -13.02
CA ARG A 114 -7.94 7.46 -12.48
C ARG A 114 -8.37 6.98 -11.09
N GLN A 115 -8.16 5.70 -10.82
CA GLN A 115 -8.17 5.17 -9.46
C GLN A 115 -6.75 5.23 -8.90
N ALA A 116 -6.62 5.59 -7.62
CA ALA A 116 -5.33 5.61 -6.95
C ALA A 116 -5.44 5.18 -5.48
N VAL A 117 -4.30 4.93 -4.86
CA VAL A 117 -4.20 4.53 -3.45
C VAL A 117 -3.45 5.54 -2.60
N VAL A 118 -3.76 5.62 -1.30
CA VAL A 118 -3.06 6.53 -0.37
C VAL A 118 -1.55 6.24 -0.39
N GLY A 119 -0.74 7.29 -0.59
CA GLY A 119 0.72 7.19 -0.73
C GLY A 119 1.22 7.07 -2.17
N GLU A 120 0.37 6.71 -3.14
CA GLU A 120 0.74 6.62 -4.56
C GLU A 120 1.27 7.97 -5.08
N ARG A 121 2.27 7.92 -5.97
CA ARG A 121 2.81 9.11 -6.64
C ARG A 121 2.92 8.86 -8.14
N PHE A 122 2.40 9.76 -8.96
CA PHE A 122 2.49 9.63 -10.42
C PHE A 122 2.58 10.98 -11.10
N ILE A 123 3.24 11.03 -12.27
CA ILE A 123 3.39 12.27 -13.04
C ILE A 123 2.27 12.38 -14.07
N CYS A 124 1.45 13.42 -13.96
CA CYS A 124 0.43 13.75 -14.95
C CYS A 124 1.05 14.62 -16.05
N LYS A 125 1.20 14.09 -17.28
CA LYS A 125 1.78 14.84 -18.41
C LYS A 125 0.70 15.36 -19.35
N PRO A 126 0.51 16.68 -19.47
CA PRO A 126 -0.46 17.25 -20.37
C PRO A 126 0.05 17.27 -21.80
N THR A 127 -0.88 17.26 -22.75
CA THR A 127 -0.61 17.47 -24.18
C THR A 127 -1.35 18.70 -24.69
N PHE A 128 -0.74 19.37 -25.67
CA PHE A 128 -1.28 20.57 -26.28
C PHE A 128 -1.65 20.33 -27.74
N SER A 129 -2.74 20.97 -28.18
CA SER A 129 -3.05 21.20 -29.59
C SER A 129 -3.27 22.70 -29.79
N PRO A 130 -2.47 23.38 -30.64
CA PRO A 130 -1.39 22.82 -31.46
C PRO A 130 -0.17 22.41 -30.60
N SER A 131 0.59 21.40 -31.07
CA SER A 131 1.66 20.75 -30.29
C SER A 131 2.92 21.60 -30.12
N ASP A 132 3.05 22.68 -30.88
CA ASP A 132 4.15 23.65 -30.83
C ASP A 132 3.93 24.76 -29.80
N TYR A 133 2.82 24.73 -29.06
CA TYR A 133 2.56 25.67 -27.96
C TYR A 133 3.53 25.45 -26.79
N ALA A 134 4.25 26.50 -26.39
CA ALA A 134 5.33 26.45 -25.41
C ALA A 134 4.98 27.11 -24.05
N GLY A 135 3.70 27.17 -23.67
CA GLY A 135 3.28 27.76 -22.40
C GLY A 135 3.52 26.86 -21.20
N SER A 136 3.77 27.46 -20.03
CA SER A 136 3.89 26.73 -18.78
C SER A 136 2.52 26.26 -18.28
N VAL A 137 2.50 25.15 -17.55
CA VAL A 137 1.29 24.56 -16.96
C VAL A 137 1.25 24.90 -15.48
N ARG A 138 0.07 25.35 -15.01
CA ARG A 138 -0.22 25.49 -13.59
C ARG A 138 -1.09 24.32 -13.13
N TRP A 139 -0.66 23.66 -12.07
CA TRP A 139 -1.37 22.55 -11.45
C TRP A 139 -2.11 22.95 -10.18
N THR A 140 -3.25 22.31 -9.96
CA THR A 140 -4.02 22.43 -8.70
C THR A 140 -4.76 21.12 -8.43
N SER A 141 -4.91 20.77 -7.16
CA SER A 141 -5.86 19.76 -6.69
C SER A 141 -7.10 20.44 -6.10
N SER A 142 -8.30 19.88 -6.33
CA SER A 142 -9.53 20.41 -5.70
C SER A 142 -9.62 20.11 -4.20
N ASP A 143 -8.91 19.09 -3.74
CA ASP A 143 -8.80 18.70 -2.34
C ASP A 143 -7.38 18.20 -2.06
N SER A 144 -6.58 19.05 -1.41
CA SER A 144 -5.19 18.75 -1.06
C SER A 144 -5.04 17.79 0.12
N THR A 145 -6.14 17.45 0.81
CA THR A 145 -6.14 16.38 1.82
C THR A 145 -6.26 15.00 1.17
N VAL A 146 -6.85 14.92 -0.03
CA VAL A 146 -6.97 13.70 -0.83
C VAL A 146 -5.76 13.51 -1.75
N ALA A 147 -5.32 14.54 -2.46
CA ALA A 147 -4.07 14.49 -3.24
C ALA A 147 -3.45 15.87 -3.46
N GLN A 148 -2.13 15.96 -3.41
CA GLN A 148 -1.34 17.15 -3.74
C GLN A 148 -0.75 17.02 -5.15
N VAL A 149 -0.45 18.14 -5.80
CA VAL A 149 0.24 18.16 -7.11
C VAL A 149 1.23 19.32 -7.14
N ASP A 150 2.47 19.04 -7.57
CA ASP A 150 3.54 20.04 -7.65
C ASP A 150 3.58 20.80 -9.00
N ALA A 151 4.61 21.62 -9.21
CA ALA A 151 4.74 22.45 -10.41
C ALA A 151 5.04 21.63 -11.67
N GLU A 152 5.62 20.45 -11.50
CA GLU A 152 6.00 19.52 -12.55
C GLU A 152 4.87 18.55 -12.91
N GLY A 153 3.78 18.55 -12.14
CA GLY A 153 2.63 17.66 -12.34
C GLY A 153 2.77 16.32 -11.63
N LEU A 154 3.69 16.19 -10.67
CA LEU A 154 3.78 15.03 -9.78
C LEU A 154 2.62 15.10 -8.77
N VAL A 155 1.69 14.18 -8.91
CA VAL A 155 0.57 13.99 -7.99
C VAL A 155 1.04 13.08 -6.86
N THR A 156 0.80 13.49 -5.61
CA THR A 156 1.02 12.68 -4.40
C THR A 156 -0.33 12.46 -3.72
N VAL A 157 -0.75 11.22 -3.58
CA VAL A 157 -2.02 10.87 -2.95
C VAL A 157 -1.87 10.88 -1.43
N CYS A 158 -2.72 11.66 -0.76
CA CYS A 158 -2.62 11.98 0.67
C CYS A 158 -3.71 11.35 1.54
N GLY A 159 -4.87 11.01 0.98
CA GLY A 159 -6.01 10.49 1.76
C GLY A 159 -7.14 9.95 0.90
N GLU A 160 -8.03 9.15 1.49
CA GLU A 160 -9.19 8.57 0.80
C GLU A 160 -10.21 9.63 0.41
N GLY A 161 -10.88 9.44 -0.73
CA GLY A 161 -11.89 10.38 -1.23
C GLY A 161 -11.85 10.57 -2.74
N ASN A 162 -12.53 11.60 -3.21
CA ASN A 162 -12.50 11.98 -4.62
C ASN A 162 -11.95 13.40 -4.75
N THR A 163 -11.00 13.60 -5.66
CA THR A 163 -10.45 14.92 -5.98
C THR A 163 -10.26 15.09 -7.48
N LEU A 164 -10.05 16.32 -7.93
CA LEU A 164 -9.72 16.65 -9.31
C LEU A 164 -8.29 17.17 -9.37
N ILE A 165 -7.47 16.57 -10.24
CA ILE A 165 -6.19 17.14 -10.63
C ILE A 165 -6.43 18.00 -11.87
N ILE A 166 -6.10 19.28 -11.79
CA ILE A 166 -6.44 20.27 -12.82
C ILE A 166 -5.17 20.93 -13.34
N ALA A 167 -5.00 20.90 -14.65
CA ALA A 167 -3.96 21.61 -15.39
C ALA A 167 -4.55 22.84 -16.09
N ARG A 168 -3.83 23.96 -16.07
CA ARG A 168 -4.20 25.21 -16.77
C ARG A 168 -3.01 25.81 -17.51
N SER A 169 -3.22 26.28 -18.74
CA SER A 169 -2.24 27.07 -19.49
C SER A 169 -2.90 27.88 -20.59
N GLY A 170 -2.51 29.16 -20.74
CA GLY A 170 -2.98 30.02 -21.84
C GLY A 170 -4.50 30.19 -21.94
N GLY A 171 -5.21 30.08 -20.81
CA GLY A 171 -6.69 30.08 -20.75
C GLY A 171 -7.33 28.71 -20.98
N ALA A 172 -6.62 27.76 -21.61
CA ALA A 172 -7.08 26.38 -21.71
C ALA A 172 -6.91 25.63 -20.38
N TRP A 173 -7.77 24.67 -20.12
CA TRP A 173 -7.70 23.83 -18.92
C TRP A 173 -8.21 22.42 -19.18
N ALA A 174 -7.72 21.47 -18.38
CA ALA A 174 -8.17 20.08 -18.38
C ALA A 174 -8.13 19.53 -16.95
N SER A 175 -8.99 18.57 -16.66
CA SER A 175 -9.04 17.92 -15.35
C SER A 175 -9.13 16.41 -15.46
N MET A 176 -8.53 15.73 -14.49
CA MET A 176 -8.65 14.28 -14.28
C MET A 176 -9.34 14.04 -12.94
N GLU A 177 -10.39 13.22 -12.94
CA GLU A 177 -11.04 12.73 -11.73
C GLU A 177 -10.17 11.67 -11.07
N LEU A 178 -9.78 11.89 -9.82
CA LEU A 178 -9.01 10.95 -9.02
C LEU A 178 -9.90 10.39 -7.91
N THR A 179 -10.20 9.10 -8.01
CA THR A 179 -10.88 8.36 -6.95
C THR A 179 -9.85 7.60 -6.14
N VAL A 180 -9.70 7.99 -4.89
CA VAL A 180 -8.81 7.34 -3.92
C VAL A 180 -9.63 6.44 -3.04
N SER A 181 -9.54 5.13 -3.30
CA SER A 181 -10.09 4.11 -2.41
C SER A 181 -9.05 3.68 -1.40
N GLY A 182 -9.50 3.27 -0.21
CA GLY A 182 -8.65 2.53 0.72
C GLY A 182 -8.00 1.33 0.03
N THR A 183 -6.76 1.02 0.43
CA THR A 183 -6.09 -0.20 -0.01
C THR A 183 -6.70 -1.40 0.72
N ILE A 184 -6.51 -2.61 0.20
CA ILE A 184 -6.77 -3.84 0.97
C ILE A 184 -6.06 -3.76 2.33
N ALA A 185 -4.89 -3.13 2.37
CA ALA A 185 -4.14 -2.87 3.60
C ALA A 185 -4.77 -1.81 4.53
N SER A 186 -5.38 -0.71 4.05
CA SER A 186 -6.09 0.24 4.94
C SER A 186 -7.40 -0.34 5.50
N LEU A 187 -8.02 -1.27 4.77
CA LEU A 187 -9.16 -2.05 5.27
C LEU A 187 -8.74 -3.17 6.23
N ALA A 188 -7.59 -3.80 6.01
CA ALA A 188 -6.94 -4.67 6.98
C ALA A 188 -6.66 -3.93 8.30
N GLU A 189 -6.00 -2.78 8.25
CA GLU A 189 -5.73 -1.91 9.41
C GLU A 189 -7.04 -1.55 10.14
N GLY A 190 -8.09 -1.17 9.40
CA GLY A 190 -9.41 -0.89 9.96
C GLY A 190 -10.10 -2.12 10.57
N ALA A 191 -9.99 -3.29 9.94
CA ALA A 191 -10.56 -4.55 10.42
C ALA A 191 -9.87 -5.08 11.68
N ILE A 192 -8.54 -4.94 11.77
CA ILE A 192 -7.77 -5.32 12.97
C ILE A 192 -8.14 -4.43 14.14
N LYS A 193 -8.25 -3.12 13.90
CA LYS A 193 -8.69 -2.18 14.94
C LYS A 193 -10.07 -2.58 15.47
N GLN A 194 -11.00 -2.93 14.58
CA GLN A 194 -12.31 -3.45 14.98
C GLN A 194 -12.25 -4.79 15.71
N LEU A 195 -11.38 -5.72 15.30
CA LEU A 195 -11.18 -7.00 16.00
C LEU A 195 -10.61 -6.81 17.41
N ALA A 196 -9.60 -5.95 17.55
CA ALA A 196 -8.96 -5.66 18.83
C ALA A 196 -9.91 -4.97 19.82
N GLU A 197 -10.88 -4.19 19.31
CA GLU A 197 -11.89 -3.50 20.11
C GLU A 197 -13.19 -4.31 20.31
N SER A 198 -13.36 -5.46 19.63
CA SER A 198 -14.61 -6.24 19.64
C SER A 198 -14.68 -7.24 20.80
N THR A 199 -15.85 -7.28 21.47
CA THR A 199 -16.18 -8.34 22.43
C THR A 199 -16.64 -9.64 21.76
N GLU A 200 -16.88 -9.63 20.44
CA GLU A 200 -17.27 -10.80 19.62
C GLU A 200 -16.37 -10.87 18.35
N PRO A 201 -15.17 -11.47 18.45
CA PRO A 201 -14.18 -11.48 17.37
C PRO A 201 -14.65 -12.18 16.08
N GLN A 202 -15.55 -13.15 16.21
CA GLN A 202 -16.09 -13.92 15.09
C GLN A 202 -16.97 -13.07 14.16
N ASP A 203 -17.70 -12.09 14.69
CA ASP A 203 -18.55 -11.20 13.90
C ASP A 203 -17.74 -10.11 13.19
N ALA A 204 -16.69 -9.60 13.84
CA ALA A 204 -15.71 -8.71 13.22
C ALA A 204 -14.93 -9.42 12.09
N LEU A 205 -14.54 -10.68 12.31
CA LEU A 205 -13.92 -11.54 11.29
C LEU A 205 -14.85 -11.75 10.09
N LYS A 206 -16.13 -12.03 10.34
CA LYS A 206 -17.15 -12.18 9.28
C LYS A 206 -17.35 -10.88 8.48
N ALA A 207 -17.38 -9.72 9.17
CA ALA A 207 -17.51 -8.41 8.53
C ALA A 207 -16.28 -8.05 7.68
N ALA A 208 -15.08 -8.33 8.18
CA ALA A 208 -13.82 -8.09 7.49
C ALA A 208 -13.63 -9.02 6.28
N ARG A 209 -13.97 -10.31 6.41
CA ARG A 209 -14.03 -11.27 5.28
C ARG A 209 -14.97 -10.77 4.19
N ALA A 210 -16.15 -10.28 4.56
CA ALA A 210 -17.10 -9.70 3.62
C ALA A 210 -16.60 -8.38 2.99
N ALA A 211 -15.80 -7.58 3.71
CA ALA A 211 -15.19 -6.35 3.18
C ALA A 211 -14.07 -6.64 2.17
N ALA A 212 -13.13 -7.53 2.52
CA ALA A 212 -12.03 -7.95 1.65
C ALA A 212 -12.55 -8.57 0.34
N ALA A 213 -13.57 -9.44 0.44
CA ALA A 213 -14.20 -10.05 -0.72
C ALA A 213 -14.96 -9.06 -1.62
N ARG A 214 -15.52 -7.97 -1.06
CA ARG A 214 -16.17 -6.91 -1.85
C ARG A 214 -15.18 -6.09 -2.70
N MET A 215 -13.90 -6.05 -2.32
CA MET A 215 -12.85 -5.32 -3.05
C MET A 215 -12.15 -6.13 -4.14
N ALA A 216 -12.08 -7.46 -3.95
CA ALA A 216 -11.57 -8.41 -4.95
C ALA A 216 -12.39 -8.38 -6.26
N LEU A 217 -13.63 -7.91 -6.17
CA LEU A 217 -14.57 -7.84 -7.29
C LEU A 217 -14.41 -6.54 -8.08
N CYS A 218 -13.81 -6.64 -9.27
CA CYS A 218 -13.89 -5.57 -10.27
C CYS A 218 -15.19 -5.71 -11.07
N THR A 219 -16.12 -4.76 -10.88
CA THR A 219 -17.34 -4.45 -11.68
C THR A 219 -18.31 -5.59 -12.07
N GLU A 220 -19.60 -5.38 -11.77
CA GLU A 220 -20.81 -6.07 -12.30
C GLU A 220 -20.62 -7.50 -12.87
N GLN A 221 -20.75 -8.54 -12.04
CA GLN A 221 -20.90 -9.94 -12.49
C GLN A 221 -21.89 -10.72 -11.61
N ASP A 222 -22.46 -11.78 -12.19
CA ASP A 222 -23.45 -12.71 -11.64
C ASP A 222 -23.18 -13.15 -10.18
N ASP A 223 -24.21 -13.12 -9.33
CA ASP A 223 -24.12 -13.40 -7.89
C ASP A 223 -23.58 -14.80 -7.57
N CYS A 224 -23.83 -15.80 -8.42
CA CYS A 224 -23.35 -17.17 -8.21
C CYS A 224 -21.83 -17.29 -8.32
N ARG A 225 -21.22 -16.63 -9.31
CA ARG A 225 -19.76 -16.62 -9.51
C ARG A 225 -19.03 -15.86 -8.41
N ARG A 226 -19.64 -14.77 -7.93
CA ARG A 226 -19.16 -14.04 -6.74
C ARG A 226 -19.12 -14.93 -5.52
N GLN A 227 -20.18 -15.70 -5.28
CA GLN A 227 -20.29 -16.59 -4.14
C GLN A 227 -19.23 -17.70 -4.15
N THR A 228 -18.91 -18.26 -5.32
CA THR A 228 -17.83 -19.25 -5.49
C THR A 228 -16.46 -18.65 -5.15
N LEU A 229 -16.11 -17.48 -5.71
CA LEU A 229 -14.84 -16.81 -5.40
C LEU A 229 -14.73 -16.46 -3.91
N LEU A 230 -15.84 -16.03 -3.29
CA LEU A 230 -15.95 -15.80 -1.85
C LEU A 230 -15.67 -17.06 -1.03
N CYS A 231 -16.25 -18.19 -1.43
CA CYS A 231 -16.02 -19.48 -0.78
C CYS A 231 -14.55 -19.91 -0.89
N GLU A 232 -13.92 -19.74 -2.04
CA GLU A 232 -12.51 -20.11 -2.23
C GLU A 232 -11.55 -19.17 -1.47
N ILE A 233 -11.78 -17.86 -1.47
CA ILE A 233 -11.02 -16.91 -0.63
C ILE A 233 -11.14 -17.29 0.85
N THR A 234 -12.35 -17.67 1.28
CA THR A 234 -12.60 -18.06 2.68
C THR A 234 -11.98 -19.41 3.02
N ALA A 235 -12.10 -20.40 2.13
CA ALA A 235 -11.51 -21.72 2.31
C ALA A 235 -9.99 -21.65 2.34
N PHE A 236 -9.39 -20.87 1.44
CA PHE A 236 -7.95 -20.59 1.44
C PHE A 236 -7.51 -19.91 2.75
N ALA A 237 -8.29 -18.93 3.23
CA ALA A 237 -8.02 -18.23 4.48
C ALA A 237 -8.13 -19.14 5.73
N ASP A 238 -9.04 -20.11 5.70
CA ASP A 238 -9.25 -21.10 6.75
C ASP A 238 -8.27 -22.28 6.66
N GLY A 239 -7.32 -22.26 5.70
CA GLY A 239 -6.37 -23.34 5.47
C GLY A 239 -6.99 -24.63 4.90
N ALA A 240 -8.26 -24.57 4.48
CA ALA A 240 -9.02 -25.68 3.91
C ALA A 240 -9.05 -25.69 2.37
N GLY A 241 -8.66 -24.59 1.73
CA GLY A 241 -8.58 -24.41 0.28
C GLY A 241 -7.15 -24.50 -0.26
N SER A 242 -7.00 -24.65 -1.57
CA SER A 242 -5.70 -24.69 -2.25
C SER A 242 -5.47 -23.43 -3.11
N GLU A 243 -4.21 -23.11 -3.38
CA GLU A 243 -3.85 -21.99 -4.25
C GLU A 243 -4.36 -22.22 -5.68
N GLU A 244 -4.38 -23.46 -6.15
CA GLU A 244 -4.93 -23.84 -7.45
C GLU A 244 -6.44 -23.60 -7.51
N ALA A 245 -7.17 -23.88 -6.43
CA ALA A 245 -8.61 -23.62 -6.34
C ALA A 245 -8.92 -22.12 -6.34
N LEU A 246 -8.14 -21.33 -5.59
CA LEU A 246 -8.26 -19.88 -5.58
C LEU A 246 -7.89 -19.28 -6.95
N ALA A 247 -6.79 -19.73 -7.57
CA ALA A 247 -6.37 -19.28 -8.90
C ALA A 247 -7.38 -19.65 -9.99
N ALA A 248 -7.99 -20.84 -9.90
CA ALA A 248 -9.06 -21.26 -10.79
C ALA A 248 -10.30 -20.36 -10.63
N ALA A 249 -10.72 -20.06 -9.40
CA ALA A 249 -11.84 -19.16 -9.15
C ALA A 249 -11.57 -17.72 -9.62
N VAL A 250 -10.37 -17.20 -9.41
CA VAL A 250 -9.93 -15.90 -9.93
C VAL A 250 -10.03 -15.86 -11.45
N LYS A 251 -9.53 -16.89 -12.12
CA LYS A 251 -9.57 -17.00 -13.59
C LYS A 251 -10.99 -17.12 -14.11
N GLU A 252 -11.84 -17.91 -13.47
CA GLU A 252 -13.24 -18.11 -13.85
C GLU A 252 -14.08 -16.84 -13.70
N THR A 253 -13.76 -16.01 -12.72
CA THR A 253 -14.46 -14.74 -12.43
C THR A 253 -13.87 -13.53 -13.16
N ASN A 254 -12.74 -13.68 -13.86
CA ASN A 254 -11.97 -12.56 -14.43
C ASN A 254 -11.69 -11.47 -13.38
N ALA A 255 -11.52 -11.88 -12.12
CA ALA A 255 -11.21 -10.98 -11.03
C ALA A 255 -9.73 -10.58 -11.06
N ASP A 256 -9.41 -9.45 -10.44
CA ASP A 256 -8.03 -9.01 -10.29
C ASP A 256 -7.31 -10.01 -9.35
N ALA A 257 -6.38 -10.78 -9.92
CA ALA A 257 -5.68 -11.85 -9.20
C ALA A 257 -4.90 -11.31 -7.99
N ASP A 258 -4.25 -10.16 -8.15
CA ASP A 258 -3.45 -9.54 -7.09
C ASP A 258 -4.36 -9.09 -5.94
N ARG A 259 -5.56 -8.55 -6.25
CA ARG A 259 -6.56 -8.18 -5.25
C ARG A 259 -7.20 -9.37 -4.55
N CYS A 260 -7.54 -10.43 -5.28
CA CYS A 260 -8.12 -11.64 -4.70
C CYS A 260 -7.13 -12.33 -3.77
N PHE A 261 -5.87 -12.39 -4.20
CA PHE A 261 -4.80 -12.96 -3.41
C PHE A 261 -4.56 -12.14 -2.13
N ALA A 262 -4.45 -10.82 -2.25
CA ALA A 262 -4.33 -9.94 -1.09
C ALA A 262 -5.54 -10.05 -0.14
N ALA A 263 -6.76 -10.19 -0.67
CA ALA A 263 -7.96 -10.42 0.15
C ALA A 263 -7.90 -11.76 0.91
N ALA A 264 -7.42 -12.83 0.28
CA ALA A 264 -7.22 -14.13 0.93
C ALA A 264 -6.16 -14.06 2.03
N MET A 265 -5.05 -13.33 1.80
CA MET A 265 -4.02 -13.07 2.80
C MET A 265 -4.54 -12.30 4.02
N VAL A 266 -5.35 -11.25 3.79
CA VAL A 266 -6.02 -10.52 4.88
C VAL A 266 -6.93 -11.46 5.65
N CYS A 267 -7.76 -12.25 4.97
CA CYS A 267 -8.68 -13.17 5.65
C CYS A 267 -7.94 -14.22 6.50
N ARG A 268 -6.81 -14.76 6.01
CA ARG A 268 -5.94 -15.68 6.76
C ARG A 268 -5.36 -15.00 8.01
N SER A 269 -4.84 -13.80 7.84
CA SER A 269 -4.21 -13.05 8.93
C SER A 269 -5.22 -12.70 10.03
N LEU A 270 -6.43 -12.29 9.65
CA LEU A 270 -7.52 -12.03 10.59
C LEU A 270 -7.97 -13.32 11.30
N HIS A 271 -7.97 -14.46 10.60
CA HIS A 271 -8.23 -15.75 11.23
C HIS A 271 -7.18 -16.05 12.31
N GLU A 272 -5.89 -15.94 11.97
CA GLU A 272 -4.77 -16.13 12.91
C GLU A 272 -4.90 -15.25 14.16
N LEU A 273 -5.25 -13.98 14.00
CA LEU A 273 -5.49 -13.05 15.11
C LEU A 273 -6.73 -13.39 15.95
N SER A 274 -7.79 -13.89 15.32
CA SER A 274 -9.05 -14.23 16.00
C SER A 274 -9.00 -15.51 16.84
N MET A 275 -7.97 -16.32 16.62
CA MET A 275 -7.86 -17.62 17.27
C MET A 275 -7.54 -17.44 18.76
N PRO A 276 -8.08 -18.31 19.64
CA PRO A 276 -7.88 -18.21 21.08
C PRO A 276 -6.41 -18.12 21.48
N ASP A 277 -6.16 -17.45 22.60
CA ASP A 277 -4.86 -17.32 23.27
C ASP A 277 -3.78 -16.57 22.48
N THR A 278 -4.10 -16.02 21.31
CA THR A 278 -3.19 -15.18 20.52
C THR A 278 -2.95 -13.86 21.25
N ALA A 279 -1.72 -13.65 21.67
CA ALA A 279 -1.28 -12.44 22.36
C ALA A 279 -0.50 -11.49 21.43
N ALA A 280 0.23 -12.04 20.45
CA ALA A 280 0.86 -11.29 19.36
C ALA A 280 1.02 -12.17 18.11
N LEU A 281 1.00 -11.55 16.95
CA LEU A 281 1.31 -12.17 15.66
C LEU A 281 2.48 -11.40 15.06
N LEU A 282 3.63 -12.04 14.85
CA LEU A 282 4.79 -11.39 14.24
C LEU A 282 5.10 -12.01 12.89
N THR A 283 5.46 -11.19 11.91
CA THR A 283 5.96 -11.66 10.62
C THR A 283 7.47 -11.43 10.52
N PHE A 284 8.24 -12.49 10.27
CA PHE A 284 9.66 -12.40 9.96
C PHE A 284 9.88 -12.63 8.47
N THR A 285 10.81 -11.90 7.88
CA THR A 285 11.03 -11.90 6.42
C THR A 285 12.47 -12.26 6.06
N GLY A 286 12.72 -12.61 4.80
CA GLY A 286 14.06 -12.76 4.26
C GLY A 286 14.88 -11.46 4.21
N ASP A 287 16.03 -11.53 3.56
CA ASP A 287 16.97 -10.41 3.46
C ASP A 287 16.39 -9.28 2.58
N VAL A 288 16.45 -8.06 3.11
CA VAL A 288 15.96 -6.84 2.47
C VAL A 288 17.13 -5.87 2.29
N THR A 289 17.39 -5.51 1.04
CA THR A 289 18.44 -4.55 0.68
C THR A 289 17.86 -3.50 -0.24
N LEU A 290 17.45 -2.36 0.32
CA LEU A 290 16.94 -1.22 -0.45
C LEU A 290 18.10 -0.33 -0.94
N CYS A 291 19.11 -0.94 -1.54
CA CYS A 291 20.38 -0.29 -1.87
C CYS A 291 20.81 -0.56 -3.31
N ARG A 292 21.77 0.22 -3.81
CA ARG A 292 22.64 -0.21 -4.93
C ARG A 292 23.85 -0.95 -4.40
N CYS A 293 24.33 -1.91 -5.19
CA CYS A 293 25.58 -2.62 -4.94
C CYS A 293 26.73 -1.97 -5.71
N ASN A 294 27.86 -1.73 -5.04
CA ASN A 294 29.11 -1.24 -5.63
C ASN A 294 28.93 0.02 -6.49
N GLU A 295 28.08 0.94 -6.02
CA GLU A 295 27.65 2.15 -6.73
C GLU A 295 26.98 1.94 -8.11
N ASP A 296 26.59 0.72 -8.45
CA ASP A 296 25.98 0.42 -9.75
C ASP A 296 24.60 1.07 -9.90
N GLY A 297 24.51 2.05 -10.80
CA GLY A 297 23.28 2.76 -11.18
C GLY A 297 22.55 2.18 -12.40
N GLY A 298 22.85 0.94 -12.79
CA GLY A 298 22.31 0.29 -13.97
C GLY A 298 20.77 0.20 -13.99
N LYS A 299 20.20 0.10 -15.20
CA LYS A 299 18.74 0.10 -15.43
C LYS A 299 17.97 -1.07 -14.81
N ARG A 300 18.69 -2.08 -14.32
CA ARG A 300 18.14 -3.27 -13.66
C ARG A 300 18.31 -3.25 -12.15
N ARG A 301 18.84 -2.15 -11.58
CA ARG A 301 19.11 -2.03 -10.15
C ARG A 301 17.91 -1.44 -9.42
N PHE A 302 17.78 -1.81 -8.14
CA PHE A 302 16.65 -1.41 -7.30
C PHE A 302 16.34 0.09 -7.37
N PRO A 303 17.30 1.02 -7.18
CA PRO A 303 17.00 2.46 -7.24
C PRO A 303 16.42 2.91 -8.57
N TYR A 304 16.92 2.35 -9.70
CA TYR A 304 16.43 2.72 -11.03
C TYR A 304 14.98 2.27 -11.25
N ILE A 305 14.65 1.04 -10.82
CA ILE A 305 13.31 0.45 -10.93
C ILE A 305 12.35 1.18 -9.99
N TYR A 306 12.73 1.37 -8.73
CA TYR A 306 11.92 2.06 -7.73
C TYR A 306 11.59 3.50 -8.13
N GLN A 307 12.56 4.28 -8.61
CA GLN A 307 12.34 5.67 -9.08
C GLN A 307 11.38 5.78 -10.29
N ARG A 308 11.06 4.67 -10.96
CA ARG A 308 10.12 4.60 -12.09
C ARG A 308 8.83 3.88 -11.74
N SER A 309 8.71 3.40 -10.51
CA SER A 309 7.46 2.90 -9.97
C SER A 309 6.58 4.09 -9.56
N ASP A 310 5.28 3.95 -9.76
CA ASP A 310 4.28 4.88 -9.23
C ASP A 310 3.93 4.56 -7.75
N SER A 311 4.48 3.46 -7.19
CA SER A 311 4.24 3.00 -5.82
C SER A 311 5.41 3.31 -4.88
N VAL A 312 5.11 3.99 -3.77
CA VAL A 312 6.07 4.25 -2.68
C VAL A 312 6.33 3.02 -1.80
N THR A 313 5.45 2.03 -1.87
CA THR A 313 5.58 0.72 -1.19
C THR A 313 6.01 -0.38 -2.16
N TYR A 314 6.47 0.01 -3.36
CA TYR A 314 6.72 -0.88 -4.51
C TYR A 314 7.27 -2.27 -4.17
N PRO A 315 8.33 -2.43 -3.35
CA PRO A 315 8.87 -3.76 -3.08
C PRO A 315 7.87 -4.68 -2.41
N PHE A 316 7.00 -4.12 -1.59
CA PHE A 316 6.14 -4.87 -0.69
C PHE A 316 4.68 -4.85 -1.12
N ASP A 317 4.29 -4.17 -2.21
CA ASP A 317 2.90 -4.01 -2.64
C ASP A 317 2.07 -5.32 -2.59
N ARG A 318 2.67 -6.43 -3.03
CA ARG A 318 2.01 -7.74 -3.14
C ARG A 318 1.92 -8.51 -1.82
N ILE A 319 2.70 -8.12 -0.81
CA ILE A 319 2.78 -8.78 0.49
C ILE A 319 2.47 -7.85 1.68
N ARG A 320 2.31 -6.55 1.43
CA ARG A 320 2.01 -5.51 2.42
C ARG A 320 0.77 -5.85 3.25
N ALA A 321 -0.22 -6.49 2.65
CA ALA A 321 -1.43 -6.90 3.35
C ALA A 321 -1.16 -7.92 4.48
N LEU A 322 -0.11 -8.74 4.38
CA LEU A 322 0.30 -9.63 5.46
C LEU A 322 0.90 -8.85 6.63
N PHE A 323 1.72 -7.84 6.32
CA PHE A 323 2.38 -7.00 7.31
C PHE A 323 1.39 -6.07 8.01
N ALA A 324 0.46 -5.49 7.25
CA ALA A 324 -0.61 -4.67 7.80
C ALA A 324 -1.57 -5.45 8.72
N CYS A 325 -1.54 -6.78 8.70
CA CYS A 325 -2.36 -7.68 9.51
C CYS A 325 -1.62 -8.44 10.61
N ASP A 326 -0.53 -7.89 11.11
CA ASP A 326 0.17 -8.45 12.24
C ASP A 326 0.38 -7.41 13.36
N THR A 327 1.01 -7.84 14.45
CA THR A 327 1.41 -6.97 15.55
C THR A 327 2.67 -6.19 15.20
N ALA A 328 3.61 -6.83 14.51
CA ALA A 328 4.77 -6.20 13.91
C ALA A 328 5.43 -7.12 12.87
N THR A 329 5.98 -6.51 11.83
CA THR A 329 6.87 -7.15 10.86
C THR A 329 8.34 -6.81 11.16
N VAL A 330 9.18 -7.85 11.12
CA VAL A 330 10.63 -7.80 11.31
C VAL A 330 11.33 -8.14 9.99
N VAL A 331 12.15 -7.22 9.50
CA VAL A 331 13.01 -7.44 8.32
C VAL A 331 14.48 -7.57 8.71
N ASN A 332 15.24 -8.44 8.04
CA ASN A 332 16.70 -8.32 8.04
C ASN A 332 17.10 -7.25 7.02
N PHE A 333 17.41 -6.04 7.51
CA PHE A 333 17.79 -4.93 6.66
C PHE A 333 19.30 -4.95 6.42
N GLU A 334 19.70 -5.45 5.26
CA GLU A 334 21.08 -5.74 4.92
C GLU A 334 21.62 -4.67 3.96
N GLY A 335 22.18 -3.62 4.54
CA GLY A 335 22.77 -2.50 3.81
C GLY A 335 22.74 -1.20 4.61
N THR A 336 23.19 -0.11 3.98
CA THR A 336 23.25 1.21 4.62
C THR A 336 22.39 2.25 3.92
N LEU A 337 21.74 3.12 4.69
CA LEU A 337 20.99 4.29 4.22
C LEU A 337 21.78 5.56 4.54
N THR A 338 22.67 5.94 3.64
CA THR A 338 23.64 7.03 3.85
C THR A 338 24.00 7.76 2.55
N GLU A 339 24.40 9.03 2.67
CA GLU A 339 24.97 9.82 1.57
C GLU A 339 26.51 9.69 1.50
N ARG A 340 27.14 9.06 2.48
CA ARG A 340 28.60 8.88 2.54
C ARG A 340 29.11 8.08 1.34
N THR A 341 30.31 8.42 0.88
CA THR A 341 30.96 7.74 -0.26
C THR A 341 32.16 6.91 0.17
N GLU A 342 32.71 7.14 1.35
CA GLU A 342 33.81 6.33 1.89
C GLU A 342 33.25 5.03 2.45
N HIS A 343 33.79 3.90 1.99
CA HIS A 343 33.30 2.56 2.31
C HIS A 343 34.46 1.62 2.65
N ARG A 344 34.13 0.48 3.26
CA ARG A 344 35.10 -0.58 3.52
C ARG A 344 35.63 -1.17 2.22
N ASP A 345 36.90 -1.55 2.21
CA ASP A 345 37.50 -2.31 1.11
C ASP A 345 37.02 -3.78 1.17
N LYS A 346 35.93 -4.08 0.46
CA LYS A 346 35.33 -5.41 0.35
C LYS A 346 34.67 -5.59 -1.02
N ALA A 347 34.41 -6.85 -1.39
CA ALA A 347 33.88 -7.21 -2.70
C ALA A 347 32.48 -6.61 -3.00
N PHE A 348 31.63 -6.51 -1.97
CA PHE A 348 30.26 -6.01 -2.10
C PHE A 348 29.96 -5.02 -0.99
N TYR A 349 29.50 -3.82 -1.36
CA TYR A 349 29.01 -2.83 -0.42
C TYR A 349 27.69 -2.21 -0.93
N PHE A 350 26.80 -1.90 0.01
CA PHE A 350 25.41 -1.53 -0.25
C PHE A 350 25.06 -0.15 0.28
N ARG A 351 24.69 0.76 -0.63
CA ARG A 351 24.21 2.12 -0.30
C ARG A 351 22.85 2.43 -0.88
N GLY A 352 21.91 2.71 0.00
CA GLY A 352 20.58 3.20 -0.30
C GLY A 352 20.46 4.70 -0.01
N ASP A 353 19.52 5.33 -0.71
CA ASP A 353 19.14 6.71 -0.43
C ASP A 353 18.45 6.79 0.95
N PRO A 354 18.84 7.72 1.84
CA PRO A 354 18.19 7.87 3.16
C PRO A 354 16.66 7.93 3.13
N SER A 355 16.06 8.47 2.06
CA SER A 355 14.60 8.55 1.91
C SER A 355 13.93 7.18 1.81
N TYR A 356 14.66 6.13 1.46
CA TYR A 356 14.14 4.76 1.35
C TYR A 356 13.78 4.15 2.71
N ALA A 357 14.24 4.73 3.83
CA ALA A 357 13.78 4.35 5.17
C ALA A 357 12.26 4.39 5.30
N LYS A 358 11.59 5.33 4.60
CA LYS A 358 10.13 5.49 4.63
C LYS A 358 9.36 4.35 3.96
N ILE A 359 10.02 3.57 3.09
CA ILE A 359 9.37 2.44 2.40
C ILE A 359 8.88 1.42 3.42
N LEU A 360 9.67 1.16 4.48
CA LEU A 360 9.36 0.16 5.50
C LEU A 360 8.06 0.46 6.27
N PRO A 361 7.91 1.59 6.99
CA PRO A 361 6.70 1.86 7.77
C PRO A 361 5.49 2.10 6.87
N LEU A 362 5.68 2.67 5.65
CA LEU A 362 4.58 2.76 4.68
C LEU A 362 4.10 1.38 4.22
N SER A 363 4.96 0.37 4.31
CA SER A 363 4.63 -1.04 4.02
C SER A 363 4.23 -1.82 5.26
N SER A 364 3.96 -1.16 6.39
CA SER A 364 3.62 -1.77 7.68
C SER A 364 4.76 -2.65 8.24
N ILE A 365 5.99 -2.15 8.17
CA ILE A 365 7.18 -2.78 8.74
C ILE A 365 7.73 -1.91 9.86
N GLU A 366 7.80 -2.47 11.07
CA GLU A 366 8.09 -1.75 12.30
C GLU A 366 9.54 -1.94 12.76
N ILE A 367 10.19 -3.06 12.38
CA ILE A 367 11.49 -3.45 12.93
C ILE A 367 12.46 -3.85 11.84
N ALA A 368 13.66 -3.27 11.88
CA ALA A 368 14.79 -3.65 11.04
C ALA A 368 15.92 -4.24 11.88
N ASN A 369 16.26 -5.50 11.64
CA ASN A 369 17.48 -6.12 12.15
C ASN A 369 18.68 -5.60 11.35
N LEU A 370 19.63 -4.98 12.05
CA LEU A 370 20.88 -4.44 11.50
C LEU A 370 22.10 -5.25 11.95
N GLU A 371 21.89 -6.39 12.61
CA GLU A 371 22.98 -7.29 12.97
C GLU A 371 23.31 -8.20 11.80
N ASN A 372 24.00 -7.63 10.80
CA ASN A 372 24.44 -8.33 9.59
C ASN A 372 25.77 -7.74 9.06
N ASN A 373 26.38 -8.46 8.13
CA ASN A 373 27.69 -8.18 7.54
C ASN A 373 27.74 -6.92 6.65
N HIS A 374 26.61 -6.27 6.36
CA HIS A 374 26.50 -5.09 5.50
C HIS A 374 26.08 -3.82 6.25
N ALA A 375 25.74 -3.91 7.53
CA ALA A 375 25.37 -2.75 8.35
C ALA A 375 26.50 -1.72 8.49
N ASP A 376 27.76 -2.16 8.41
CA ASP A 376 28.96 -1.32 8.52
C ASP A 376 29.71 -1.14 7.20
N ASP A 377 29.05 -1.32 6.04
CA ASP A 377 29.69 -1.16 4.72
C ASP A 377 30.31 0.23 4.54
N TYR A 378 29.69 1.25 5.12
CA TYR A 378 30.16 2.64 5.16
C TYR A 378 30.65 3.03 6.56
N PHE A 379 31.30 2.07 7.23
CA PHE A 379 31.82 2.17 8.60
C PHE A 379 30.72 2.43 9.65
N ALA A 380 31.15 2.69 10.89
CA ALA A 380 30.23 2.94 12.01
C ALA A 380 29.36 4.18 11.76
N GLU A 381 29.86 5.15 10.99
CA GLU A 381 29.11 6.33 10.61
C GLU A 381 27.99 6.03 9.63
N GLY A 382 28.20 5.13 8.67
CA GLY A 382 27.14 4.65 7.76
C GLY A 382 26.06 3.87 8.50
N ARG A 383 26.44 3.05 9.49
CA ARG A 383 25.50 2.39 10.39
C ARG A 383 24.68 3.40 11.20
N ALA A 384 25.34 4.38 11.81
CA ALA A 384 24.69 5.42 12.61
C ALA A 384 23.72 6.28 11.77
N ASP A 385 24.09 6.61 10.52
CA ASP A 385 23.19 7.27 9.59
C ASP A 385 21.96 6.39 9.32
N THR A 386 22.15 5.09 9.08
CA THR A 386 21.07 4.12 8.82
C THR A 386 20.09 4.05 9.99
N GLU A 387 20.60 3.85 11.20
CA GLU A 387 19.81 3.81 12.44
C GLU A 387 19.02 5.12 12.62
N LYS A 388 19.67 6.27 12.41
CA LYS A 388 19.03 7.59 12.48
C LYS A 388 17.88 7.73 11.48
N HIS A 389 18.08 7.34 10.22
CA HIS A 389 17.05 7.46 9.18
C HIS A 389 15.87 6.52 9.40
N LEU A 390 16.14 5.29 9.84
CA LEU A 390 15.11 4.31 10.21
C LEU A 390 14.29 4.78 11.41
N GLN A 391 14.95 5.20 12.49
CA GLN A 391 14.27 5.73 13.68
C GLN A 391 13.44 6.99 13.36
N ALA A 392 13.97 7.90 12.54
CA ALA A 392 13.25 9.09 12.09
C ALA A 392 12.02 8.74 11.22
N ALA A 393 12.01 7.58 10.55
CA ALA A 393 10.87 7.06 9.81
C ALA A 393 9.87 6.29 10.70
N GLY A 394 10.20 6.01 11.97
CA GLY A 394 9.38 5.22 12.88
C GLY A 394 9.71 3.73 12.91
N VAL A 395 10.86 3.32 12.36
CA VAL A 395 11.33 1.92 12.37
C VAL A 395 12.31 1.72 13.52
N SER A 396 12.03 0.72 14.36
CA SER A 396 12.90 0.33 15.46
C SER A 396 14.09 -0.48 14.94
N CYS A 397 15.29 -0.17 15.39
CA CYS A 397 16.52 -0.85 14.97
C CYS A 397 16.89 -1.93 15.99
N LEU A 398 16.88 -3.20 15.55
CA LEU A 398 17.34 -4.33 16.33
C LEU A 398 18.83 -4.56 16.07
N SER A 399 19.61 -4.74 17.13
CA SER A 399 21.04 -5.09 17.05
C SER A 399 21.48 -5.88 18.28
N GLN A 400 22.70 -6.40 18.27
CA GLN A 400 23.26 -7.11 19.43
C GLN A 400 23.29 -6.23 20.69
N SER A 401 23.58 -4.93 20.54
CA SER A 401 23.61 -3.97 21.65
C SER A 401 22.25 -3.36 21.99
N SER A 402 21.22 -3.62 21.18
CA SER A 402 19.89 -3.01 21.31
C SER A 402 18.81 -4.06 21.02
N PRO A 403 18.61 -5.02 21.95
CA PRO A 403 17.48 -5.93 21.87
C PRO A 403 16.15 -5.16 22.00
N LEU A 404 15.09 -5.72 21.42
CA LEU A 404 13.76 -5.11 21.44
C LEU A 404 12.77 -6.03 22.16
N THR A 405 11.80 -5.45 22.87
CA THR A 405 10.72 -6.20 23.51
C THR A 405 9.39 -5.67 23.01
N ILE A 406 8.60 -6.56 22.42
CA ILE A 406 7.26 -6.27 21.89
C ILE A 406 6.24 -6.74 22.92
N PRO A 407 5.30 -5.89 23.36
CA PRO A 407 4.18 -6.32 24.19
C PRO A 407 3.33 -7.39 23.49
N ALA A 408 2.90 -8.41 24.22
CA ALA A 408 2.05 -9.48 23.71
C ALA A 408 0.96 -9.80 24.75
N GLY A 409 -0.27 -9.33 24.49
CA GLY A 409 -1.36 -9.37 25.47
C GLY A 409 -1.18 -8.36 26.61
N GLU A 410 -1.89 -8.57 27.73
CA GLU A 410 -1.87 -7.63 28.88
C GLU A 410 -0.56 -7.65 29.67
N ASP A 411 0.02 -8.83 29.87
CA ASP A 411 1.17 -9.06 30.77
C ASP A 411 2.28 -9.91 30.14
N GLY A 412 2.15 -10.27 28.86
CA GLY A 412 3.14 -11.04 28.11
C GLY A 412 4.02 -10.18 27.21
N SER A 413 5.13 -10.76 26.74
CA SER A 413 6.06 -10.08 25.83
C SER A 413 6.81 -11.04 24.92
N VAL A 414 7.30 -10.51 23.80
CA VAL A 414 8.23 -11.17 22.90
C VAL A 414 9.52 -10.35 22.83
N THR A 415 10.64 -10.89 23.31
CA THR A 415 11.96 -10.25 23.24
C THR A 415 12.72 -10.75 22.02
N LEU A 416 13.12 -9.82 21.17
CA LEU A 416 13.97 -10.05 20.01
C LEU A 416 15.42 -9.80 20.38
N LEU A 417 16.25 -10.82 20.20
CA LEU A 417 17.70 -10.76 20.24
C LEU A 417 18.23 -10.83 18.80
N ALA A 418 19.37 -10.19 18.56
CA ALA A 418 20.06 -10.23 17.27
C ALA A 418 21.52 -10.59 17.46
N MET A 419 22.03 -11.48 16.60
CA MET A 419 23.41 -11.95 16.65
C MET A 419 23.89 -12.25 15.22
N GLN A 420 25.20 -12.22 15.03
CA GLN A 420 25.78 -12.50 13.71
C GLN A 420 27.08 -13.31 13.79
N SER A 421 27.35 -14.03 12.71
CA SER A 421 28.59 -14.73 12.39
C SER A 421 29.04 -14.24 11.01
N ILE A 422 30.04 -13.37 10.99
CA ILE A 422 30.50 -12.71 9.75
C ILE A 422 31.30 -13.71 8.90
N GLY A 423 30.99 -13.77 7.60
CA GLY A 423 31.77 -14.55 6.63
C GLY A 423 31.47 -16.05 6.61
N GLY A 424 30.41 -16.48 7.30
CA GLY A 424 29.97 -17.87 7.34
C GLY A 424 30.86 -18.82 8.13
N GLU A 425 31.83 -18.30 8.88
CA GLU A 425 32.68 -19.10 9.75
C GLU A 425 31.97 -19.45 11.06
N GLN A 426 32.13 -20.70 11.50
CA GLN A 426 31.63 -21.13 12.80
C GLN A 426 32.18 -20.22 13.92
N PRO A 427 31.31 -19.59 14.74
CA PRO A 427 31.75 -18.82 15.89
C PRO A 427 32.53 -19.68 16.89
N SER A 428 33.43 -19.04 17.65
CA SER A 428 34.13 -19.75 18.72
C SER A 428 33.14 -20.26 19.78
N ALA A 429 33.53 -21.30 20.51
CA ALA A 429 32.70 -21.86 21.57
C ALA A 429 32.31 -20.80 22.61
N GLU A 430 33.22 -19.86 22.91
CA GLU A 430 32.97 -18.76 23.84
C GLU A 430 31.87 -17.81 23.36
N ILE A 431 31.83 -17.50 22.06
CA ILE A 431 30.77 -16.66 21.47
C ILE A 431 29.43 -17.39 21.56
N ILE A 432 29.39 -18.68 21.23
CA ILE A 432 28.16 -19.47 21.32
C ILE A 432 27.67 -19.55 22.78
N GLU A 433 28.57 -19.73 23.75
CA GLU A 433 28.22 -19.70 25.17
C GLU A 433 27.68 -18.33 25.62
N GLN A 434 28.20 -17.23 25.07
CA GLN A 434 27.66 -15.89 25.34
C GLN A 434 26.24 -15.76 24.80
N TRP A 435 25.97 -16.24 23.58
CA TRP A 435 24.62 -16.24 23.01
C TRP A 435 23.64 -17.07 23.83
N VAL A 436 24.03 -18.28 24.23
CA VAL A 436 23.24 -19.14 25.13
C VAL A 436 22.91 -18.43 26.44
N LYS A 437 23.89 -17.74 27.05
CA LYS A 437 23.67 -16.97 28.29
C LYS A 437 22.73 -15.78 28.08
N GLN A 438 22.83 -15.08 26.95
CA GLN A 438 21.93 -13.96 26.63
C GLN A 438 20.48 -14.44 26.46
N VAL A 439 20.27 -15.57 25.77
CA VAL A 439 18.94 -16.18 25.64
C VAL A 439 18.39 -16.60 27.00
N ALA A 440 19.19 -17.32 27.80
CA ALA A 440 18.76 -17.77 29.13
C ALA A 440 18.43 -16.59 30.07
N ALA A 441 19.16 -15.48 29.95
CA ALA A 441 18.91 -14.27 30.74
C ALA A 441 17.64 -13.52 30.28
N ALA A 442 17.32 -13.55 28.98
CA ALA A 442 16.11 -12.94 28.43
C ALA A 442 14.84 -13.79 28.69
N LYS A 443 14.99 -15.09 28.92
CA LYS A 443 13.85 -15.99 29.10
C LYS A 443 13.20 -15.82 30.47
N GLY A 444 11.92 -15.45 30.48
CA GLY A 444 11.03 -15.46 31.65
C GLY A 444 9.74 -16.25 31.40
N LYS A 445 8.91 -16.45 32.44
CA LYS A 445 7.59 -17.07 32.29
C LYS A 445 6.70 -16.25 31.34
N ASP A 446 6.77 -14.93 31.45
CA ASP A 446 5.95 -13.96 30.72
C ASP A 446 6.63 -13.43 29.44
N THR A 447 7.75 -14.04 29.03
CA THR A 447 8.53 -13.60 27.87
C THR A 447 8.87 -14.77 26.95
N ALA A 448 8.48 -14.67 25.69
CA ALA A 448 9.02 -15.52 24.62
C ALA A 448 10.27 -14.86 24.03
N VAL A 449 11.34 -15.62 23.78
CA VAL A 449 12.59 -15.09 23.21
C VAL A 449 12.71 -15.54 21.77
N VAL A 450 12.97 -14.59 20.86
CA VAL A 450 13.27 -14.84 19.45
C VAL A 450 14.71 -14.43 19.19
N VAL A 451 15.47 -15.27 18.49
CA VAL A 451 16.84 -14.97 18.08
C VAL A 451 16.91 -14.79 16.56
N ASN A 452 17.26 -13.59 16.12
CA ASN A 452 17.52 -13.26 14.72
C ASN A 452 19.03 -13.46 14.46
N LEU A 453 19.38 -14.38 13.58
CA LEU A 453 20.77 -14.77 13.30
C LEU A 453 21.14 -14.49 11.85
N HIS A 454 22.25 -13.78 11.66
CA HIS A 454 22.85 -13.59 10.34
C HIS A 454 24.14 -14.41 10.24
N TRP A 455 24.10 -15.56 9.53
CA TRP A 455 25.11 -16.62 9.70
C TRP A 455 25.16 -17.67 8.58
N GLY A 456 26.18 -18.54 8.61
CA GLY A 456 26.28 -19.68 7.70
C GLY A 456 26.86 -19.31 6.34
N ARG A 457 26.92 -20.28 5.43
CA ARG A 457 27.60 -20.09 4.16
C ARG A 457 26.68 -19.58 3.05
N GLU A 458 27.09 -18.52 2.37
CA GLU A 458 26.39 -17.98 1.21
C GLU A 458 26.11 -19.07 0.14
N SER A 459 24.93 -19.01 -0.45
CA SER A 459 24.43 -19.88 -1.53
C SER A 459 24.37 -21.38 -1.20
N HIS A 460 24.50 -21.78 0.07
CA HIS A 460 24.31 -23.17 0.49
C HIS A 460 22.85 -23.41 0.92
N SER A 461 22.15 -24.31 0.24
CA SER A 461 20.74 -24.64 0.52
C SER A 461 20.53 -25.53 1.74
N GLN A 462 21.61 -26.00 2.38
CA GLN A 462 21.56 -26.80 3.59
C GLN A 462 22.34 -26.10 4.70
N PRO A 463 21.78 -26.01 5.92
CA PRO A 463 22.50 -25.45 7.06
C PRO A 463 23.65 -26.37 7.45
N GLU A 464 24.76 -25.77 7.83
CA GLU A 464 25.93 -26.48 8.32
C GLU A 464 25.64 -27.16 9.67
N GLN A 465 26.41 -28.20 10.00
CA GLN A 465 26.21 -28.96 11.24
C GLN A 465 26.28 -28.05 12.48
N TRP A 466 27.24 -27.13 12.53
CA TRP A 466 27.39 -26.21 13.65
C TRP A 466 26.22 -25.22 13.75
N GLN A 467 25.58 -24.83 12.64
CA GLN A 467 24.37 -24.01 12.66
C GLN A 467 23.24 -24.79 13.35
N ARG A 468 23.06 -26.07 12.99
CA ARG A 468 22.06 -26.95 13.62
C ARG A 468 22.30 -27.12 15.12
N GLU A 469 23.53 -27.44 15.49
CA GLU A 469 23.92 -27.61 16.90
C GLU A 469 23.73 -26.31 17.69
N THR A 470 24.11 -25.17 17.12
CA THR A 470 23.97 -23.86 17.77
C THR A 470 22.50 -23.46 17.93
N ALA A 471 21.67 -23.59 16.88
CA ALA A 471 20.25 -23.26 16.98
C ALA A 471 19.55 -24.09 18.06
N ARG A 472 19.80 -25.41 18.09
CA ARG A 472 19.25 -26.31 19.12
C ARG A 472 19.68 -25.90 20.52
N ARG A 473 20.95 -25.52 20.72
CA ARG A 473 21.44 -25.00 22.00
C ARG A 473 20.76 -23.70 22.43
N LEU A 474 20.42 -22.82 21.48
CA LEU A 474 19.66 -21.59 21.78
C LEU A 474 18.21 -21.92 22.18
N ILE A 475 17.58 -22.88 21.53
CA ILE A 475 16.26 -23.39 21.94
C ILE A 475 16.33 -24.01 23.35
N ASP A 476 17.33 -24.87 23.60
CA ASP A 476 17.55 -25.49 24.92
C ASP A 476 17.81 -24.44 26.02
N ALA A 477 18.37 -23.29 25.66
CA ALA A 477 18.58 -22.15 26.56
C ALA A 477 17.30 -21.33 26.84
N GLY A 478 16.21 -21.58 26.11
CA GLY A 478 14.91 -20.93 26.31
C GLY A 478 14.41 -20.07 25.15
N ALA A 479 15.10 -20.07 24.00
CA ALA A 479 14.55 -19.43 22.80
C ALA A 479 13.29 -20.17 22.34
N ALA A 480 12.24 -19.42 22.02
CA ALA A 480 11.02 -19.96 21.44
C ALA A 480 11.14 -20.09 19.91
N LEU A 481 11.96 -19.23 19.30
CA LEU A 481 12.17 -19.17 17.86
C LEU A 481 13.61 -18.74 17.54
N VAL A 482 14.22 -19.40 16.55
CA VAL A 482 15.46 -18.94 15.89
C VAL A 482 15.12 -18.67 14.41
N VAL A 483 15.43 -17.46 13.93
CA VAL A 483 15.22 -17.05 12.53
C VAL A 483 16.56 -16.67 11.91
N GLY A 484 16.93 -17.35 10.84
CA GLY A 484 18.21 -17.18 10.17
C GLY A 484 18.13 -16.37 8.86
N HIS A 485 19.26 -15.75 8.54
CA HIS A 485 19.55 -14.87 7.41
C HIS A 485 20.99 -15.12 6.94
N HIS A 486 21.41 -14.50 5.81
CA HIS A 486 22.76 -14.53 5.21
C HIS A 486 23.00 -15.52 4.06
N PRO A 487 22.56 -16.79 4.08
CA PRO A 487 22.82 -17.70 2.97
C PRO A 487 22.27 -17.24 1.62
N HIS A 488 21.39 -16.23 1.60
CA HIS A 488 20.71 -15.68 0.40
C HIS A 488 19.88 -16.72 -0.37
N VAL A 489 19.63 -17.87 0.24
CA VAL A 489 18.82 -18.97 -0.27
C VAL A 489 17.97 -19.51 0.87
N LEU A 490 16.73 -19.89 0.58
CA LEU A 490 15.87 -20.55 1.55
C LEU A 490 16.53 -21.85 2.04
N GLN A 491 16.60 -22.04 3.35
CA GLN A 491 17.06 -23.28 3.99
C GLN A 491 15.90 -23.94 4.74
N PRO A 492 15.96 -25.26 5.00
CA PRO A 492 14.90 -25.96 5.74
C PRO A 492 14.59 -25.35 7.11
N SER A 493 13.38 -25.59 7.60
CA SER A 493 13.00 -25.33 8.98
C SER A 493 13.02 -26.61 9.81
N GLU A 494 13.08 -26.47 11.14
CA GLU A 494 13.14 -27.57 12.09
C GLU A 494 12.34 -27.22 13.35
N GLN A 495 11.47 -28.13 13.80
CA GLN A 495 10.90 -28.08 15.13
C GLN A 495 11.76 -28.92 16.08
N TYR A 496 12.20 -28.32 17.17
CA TYR A 496 13.09 -28.97 18.15
C TYR A 496 12.81 -28.43 19.54
N GLY A 497 12.81 -29.29 20.56
CA GLY A 497 12.73 -28.87 21.97
C GLY A 497 11.49 -28.03 22.35
N GLY A 498 10.42 -28.09 21.56
CA GLY A 498 9.23 -27.22 21.73
C GLY A 498 9.37 -25.82 21.14
N GLY A 499 10.52 -25.48 20.55
CA GLY A 499 10.74 -24.27 19.77
C GLY A 499 10.78 -24.54 18.27
N TYR A 500 10.95 -23.46 17.50
CA TYR A 500 11.02 -23.51 16.04
C TYR A 500 12.31 -22.87 15.54
N ILE A 501 12.90 -23.43 14.49
CA ILE A 501 14.15 -22.97 13.90
C ILE A 501 13.94 -22.83 12.40
N CYS A 502 14.17 -21.65 11.85
CA CYS A 502 14.33 -21.44 10.42
C CYS A 502 15.78 -21.05 10.16
N TYR A 503 16.54 -21.85 9.40
CA TYR A 503 17.98 -21.62 9.26
C TYR A 503 18.34 -20.49 8.28
N SER A 504 17.49 -20.25 7.28
CA SER A 504 17.55 -19.08 6.39
C SER A 504 16.22 -18.86 5.70
N LEU A 505 15.70 -17.63 5.71
CA LEU A 505 14.52 -17.22 4.95
C LEU A 505 14.81 -16.84 3.49
N GLY A 506 16.09 -16.84 3.07
CA GLY A 506 16.51 -16.37 1.74
C GLY A 506 16.31 -14.87 1.50
N ASN A 507 16.33 -14.44 0.24
CA ASN A 507 16.20 -13.04 -0.15
C ASN A 507 14.74 -12.64 -0.37
N LEU A 508 14.24 -11.63 0.35
CA LEU A 508 12.90 -11.09 0.10
C LEU A 508 12.90 -10.00 -0.98
N ALA A 509 13.58 -8.88 -0.72
CA ALA A 509 13.70 -7.74 -1.64
C ALA A 509 15.14 -7.25 -1.65
N PHE A 510 16.00 -7.93 -2.42
CA PHE A 510 17.45 -7.82 -2.29
C PHE A 510 18.10 -7.05 -3.45
N GLY A 511 18.37 -5.75 -3.24
CA GLY A 511 19.04 -4.84 -4.19
C GLY A 511 20.47 -5.21 -4.59
N GLY A 512 21.09 -6.18 -3.89
CA GLY A 512 22.44 -6.66 -4.19
C GLY A 512 22.56 -7.35 -5.55
N ASN A 513 21.47 -7.95 -6.07
CA ASN A 513 21.47 -8.66 -7.34
C ASN A 513 20.44 -8.07 -8.33
N ALA A 514 20.85 -7.96 -9.61
CA ALA A 514 19.94 -7.61 -10.71
C ALA A 514 19.34 -8.87 -11.37
N SER A 515 19.82 -10.05 -10.97
CA SER A 515 19.34 -11.33 -11.43
C SER A 515 19.27 -12.30 -10.26
N VAL A 516 18.20 -13.07 -10.20
CA VAL A 516 17.87 -13.98 -9.11
C VAL A 516 18.20 -15.41 -9.55
N SER A 517 19.17 -16.04 -8.90
CA SER A 517 19.51 -17.45 -9.12
C SER A 517 18.67 -18.39 -8.25
N SER A 518 18.30 -17.93 -7.05
CA SER A 518 17.50 -18.66 -6.07
C SER A 518 16.30 -17.79 -5.66
N PRO A 519 15.16 -17.90 -6.36
CA PRO A 519 14.03 -17.02 -6.12
C PRO A 519 13.19 -17.43 -4.90
N GLN A 520 13.38 -18.62 -4.35
CA GLN A 520 12.61 -19.06 -3.19
C GLN A 520 12.98 -18.26 -1.93
N THR A 521 11.97 -17.74 -1.28
CA THR A 521 12.03 -17.08 0.03
C THR A 521 10.75 -17.39 0.79
N MET A 522 10.64 -16.93 2.03
CA MET A 522 9.51 -17.23 2.88
C MET A 522 9.23 -16.07 3.84
N LEU A 523 7.95 -15.84 4.11
CA LEU A 523 7.51 -15.05 5.25
C LEU A 523 7.11 -16.02 6.36
N LEU A 524 7.70 -15.85 7.54
CA LEU A 524 7.43 -16.67 8.71
C LEU A 524 6.47 -15.92 9.63
N ARG A 525 5.20 -16.32 9.65
CA ARG A 525 4.17 -15.73 10.51
C ARG A 525 4.05 -16.55 11.79
N VAL A 526 4.26 -15.93 12.94
CA VAL A 526 4.39 -16.64 14.22
C VAL A 526 3.41 -16.08 15.23
N ARG A 527 2.53 -16.96 15.72
CA ARG A 527 1.60 -16.63 16.80
C ARG A 527 2.26 -16.90 18.14
N PHE A 528 2.33 -15.86 18.96
CA PHE A 528 2.77 -15.93 20.35
C PHE A 528 1.59 -15.85 21.29
N GLY A 529 1.68 -16.58 22.39
CA GLY A 529 0.64 -16.60 23.42
C GLY A 529 1.04 -17.46 24.61
N ARG A 530 0.17 -17.51 25.61
CA ARG A 530 0.36 -18.32 26.80
C ARG A 530 -0.06 -19.76 26.52
N GLY A 531 0.80 -20.72 26.85
CA GLY A 531 0.42 -22.14 26.87
C GLY A 531 -0.42 -22.49 28.10
N GLU A 532 -0.81 -23.76 28.23
CA GLU A 532 -1.64 -24.24 29.35
C GLU A 532 -1.01 -24.01 30.74
N ASP A 533 0.32 -24.00 30.84
CA ASP A 533 1.08 -23.68 32.07
C ASP A 533 1.21 -22.17 32.35
N GLY A 534 0.60 -21.36 31.48
CA GLY A 534 0.65 -19.90 31.49
C GLY A 534 1.95 -19.31 30.97
N ALA A 535 2.93 -20.06 30.48
CA ALA A 535 4.18 -19.48 29.97
C ALA A 535 4.06 -19.01 28.50
N MET A 536 4.64 -17.85 28.19
CA MET A 536 4.74 -17.32 26.83
C MET A 536 5.60 -18.21 25.94
N ARG A 537 5.07 -18.58 24.77
CA ARG A 537 5.69 -19.45 23.76
C ARG A 537 5.14 -19.18 22.36
N VAL A 538 5.70 -19.87 21.37
CA VAL A 538 5.09 -20.00 20.04
C VAL A 538 3.90 -20.95 20.13
N LEU A 539 2.72 -20.49 19.72
CA LEU A 539 1.50 -21.30 19.61
C LEU A 539 1.41 -21.99 18.25
N SER A 540 1.73 -21.26 17.18
CA SER A 540 1.79 -21.80 15.84
C SER A 540 2.72 -21.00 14.94
N VAL A 541 3.19 -21.66 13.90
CA VAL A 541 4.03 -21.09 12.84
C VAL A 541 3.32 -21.33 11.52
N SER A 542 3.22 -20.28 10.73
CA SER A 542 2.68 -20.29 9.37
C SER A 542 3.79 -19.86 8.42
N GLU A 543 4.30 -20.82 7.67
CA GLU A 543 5.23 -20.61 6.57
C GLU A 543 4.44 -20.16 5.33
N VAL A 544 4.72 -18.95 4.84
CA VAL A 544 4.15 -18.41 3.60
C VAL A 544 5.25 -18.41 2.55
N PRO A 545 5.26 -19.39 1.63
CA PRO A 545 6.23 -19.44 0.53
C PRO A 545 6.10 -18.20 -0.34
N CYS A 546 7.23 -17.65 -0.75
CA CYS A 546 7.30 -16.47 -1.61
C CYS A 546 8.41 -16.62 -2.66
N LEU A 547 8.24 -15.93 -3.78
CA LEU A 547 9.31 -15.70 -4.73
C LEU A 547 9.84 -14.28 -4.56
N THR A 548 11.16 -14.08 -4.57
CA THR A 548 11.85 -12.77 -4.56
C THR A 548 11.41 -11.87 -5.73
N THR A 549 10.98 -12.48 -6.83
CA THR A 549 10.49 -11.78 -8.02
C THR A 549 9.13 -12.28 -8.45
N SER A 550 8.23 -11.34 -8.75
CA SER A 550 6.87 -11.66 -9.21
C SER A 550 6.73 -12.01 -10.69
N THR A 551 7.81 -11.99 -11.45
CA THR A 551 7.74 -12.23 -12.91
C THR A 551 7.98 -13.67 -13.31
N GLY A 552 8.38 -14.54 -12.37
CA GLY A 552 8.87 -15.89 -12.68
C GLY A 552 10.13 -15.89 -13.57
N SER A 553 10.77 -14.72 -13.74
CA SER A 553 11.99 -14.52 -14.52
C SER A 553 13.21 -14.55 -13.61
N SER A 554 14.39 -14.81 -14.17
CA SER A 554 15.65 -14.56 -13.48
C SER A 554 15.98 -13.07 -13.35
N VAL A 555 15.25 -12.17 -14.00
CA VAL A 555 15.44 -10.72 -13.84
C VAL A 555 14.78 -10.27 -12.53
N ASN A 556 15.57 -9.66 -11.64
CA ASN A 556 15.04 -9.17 -10.38
C ASN A 556 14.20 -7.90 -10.61
N ASN A 557 12.90 -7.97 -10.35
CA ASN A 557 12.02 -6.80 -10.32
C ASN A 557 11.82 -6.23 -8.91
N TYR A 558 12.43 -6.83 -7.88
CA TYR A 558 12.37 -6.42 -6.48
C TYR A 558 10.96 -6.35 -5.89
N GLN A 559 10.02 -7.13 -6.45
CA GLN A 559 8.64 -7.17 -5.98
C GLN A 559 8.29 -8.62 -5.62
N PRO A 560 8.67 -9.07 -4.41
CA PRO A 560 8.30 -10.39 -3.91
C PRO A 560 6.80 -10.64 -3.98
N MET A 561 6.45 -11.90 -4.22
CA MET A 561 5.06 -12.34 -4.20
C MET A 561 4.94 -13.71 -3.54
N PRO A 562 3.83 -14.02 -2.87
CA PRO A 562 3.59 -15.37 -2.38
C PRO A 562 3.44 -16.37 -3.52
N ALA A 563 3.74 -17.62 -3.21
CA ALA A 563 3.78 -18.70 -4.16
C ALA A 563 3.27 -20.00 -3.53
N ALA A 564 3.04 -21.00 -4.39
CA ALA A 564 2.73 -22.35 -3.96
C ALA A 564 3.84 -22.92 -3.05
N PRO A 565 3.50 -23.87 -2.16
CA PRO A 565 4.48 -24.60 -1.36
C PRO A 565 5.62 -25.14 -2.22
N PHE A 566 6.84 -25.03 -1.70
CA PHE A 566 8.01 -25.63 -2.32
C PHE A 566 8.08 -27.11 -1.96
N ASP A 567 8.48 -27.94 -2.93
CA ASP A 567 8.67 -29.39 -2.78
C ASP A 567 9.79 -29.77 -1.80
#